data_AF-A0A2N0H4B3-F1
#
_entry.id   AF-A0A2N0H4B3-F1
#
_cell.length_a   1.000
_cell.length_b   1.000
_cell.length_c   1.000
_cell.angle_alpha   90.00
_cell.angle_beta   90.00
_cell.angle_gamma   90.00
#
_symmetry.space_group_name_H-M   'P 1'
#
loop_
_entity.id
_entity.type
_entity.pdbx_description
1 polymer ?
#
loop_
_entity_poly.entity_id
_entity_poly.type
_entity_poly.pdbx_seq_one_letter_code
_entity_poly.pdbx_strand_id
1 'polypeptide(L)'
;MPRKYALPTFLVGVVEPTAYQRWLVHKAQAHVKRDRKRGNATAIGEAYRIAIHAAVGASIGCDAYSGEPLDWTLLSTYDNADSAEGGRTYKHDFALLPTVDHVGDGLGPADFKICGWRVNDAKHDLDVPAFLAVCRAVLEHHGFTVVAPTVNPLGSEA
;
A
#
# COMPACT_ATOMS: atom_id res chain seq x y z
N MET A 1 5.91 -25.58 13.95
CA MET A 1 6.20 -24.94 12.64
C MET A 1 5.61 -23.54 12.69
N PRO A 2 6.42 -22.46 12.59
CA PRO A 2 5.84 -21.12 12.42
C PRO A 2 5.00 -21.09 11.14
N ARG A 3 3.80 -20.49 11.20
CA ARG A 3 2.97 -20.30 10.00
C ARG A 3 3.72 -19.35 9.06
N LYS A 4 3.89 -19.73 7.79
CA LYS A 4 4.63 -18.99 6.76
C LYS A 4 4.20 -17.51 6.63
N TYR A 5 2.95 -17.21 6.95
CA TYR A 5 2.39 -15.86 6.99
C TYR A 5 1.74 -15.64 8.37
N ALA A 6 2.58 -15.51 9.39
CA ALA A 6 2.11 -15.20 10.75
C ALA A 6 1.47 -13.80 10.76
N LEU A 7 0.42 -13.60 11.56
CA LEU A 7 -0.20 -12.29 11.67
C LEU A 7 0.81 -11.32 12.33
N PRO A 8 1.14 -10.17 11.71
CA PRO A 8 1.99 -9.15 12.33
C PRO A 8 1.44 -8.70 13.69
N THR A 9 2.33 -8.42 14.64
CA THR A 9 1.93 -8.10 16.03
C THR A 9 0.98 -6.91 16.13
N PHE A 10 1.17 -5.88 15.30
CA PHE A 10 0.29 -4.71 15.28
C PHE A 10 -1.13 -4.99 14.76
N LEU A 11 -1.38 -6.17 14.20
CA LEU A 11 -2.71 -6.62 13.74
C LEU A 11 -3.41 -7.56 14.71
N VAL A 12 -2.72 -8.03 15.75
CA VAL A 12 -3.32 -8.93 16.75
C VAL A 12 -4.43 -8.20 17.48
N GLY A 13 -5.63 -8.78 17.49
CA GLY A 13 -6.83 -8.17 18.09
C GLY A 13 -7.52 -7.13 17.20
N VAL A 14 -6.94 -6.79 16.04
CA VAL A 14 -7.54 -5.89 15.04
C VAL A 14 -8.10 -6.67 13.86
N VAL A 15 -7.34 -7.67 13.39
CA VAL A 15 -7.68 -8.48 12.21
C VAL A 15 -7.64 -9.96 12.56
N GLU A 16 -8.69 -10.69 12.17
CA GLU A 16 -8.70 -12.14 12.30
C GLU A 16 -7.62 -12.80 11.41
N PRO A 17 -6.82 -13.76 11.92
CA PRO A 17 -5.74 -14.38 11.14
C PRO A 17 -6.20 -14.98 9.81
N THR A 18 -7.42 -15.52 9.75
CA THR A 18 -8.00 -16.11 8.54
C THR A 18 -8.42 -15.05 7.53
N ALA A 19 -8.92 -13.89 7.98
CA ALA A 19 -9.23 -12.75 7.13
C ALA A 19 -7.96 -12.17 6.50
N TYR A 20 -6.90 -12.01 7.29
CA TYR A 20 -5.59 -11.58 6.80
C TYR A 20 -5.03 -12.53 5.72
N GLN A 21 -5.07 -13.84 5.97
CA GLN A 21 -4.60 -14.84 5.01
C GLN A 21 -5.39 -14.81 3.70
N ARG A 22 -6.72 -14.67 3.78
CA ARG A 22 -7.58 -14.54 2.60
C ARG A 22 -7.25 -13.28 1.80
N TRP A 23 -7.13 -12.14 2.50
CA TRP A 23 -6.73 -10.87 1.89
C TRP A 23 -5.38 -10.99 1.18
N LEU A 24 -4.38 -11.59 1.83
CA LEU A 24 -3.04 -11.78 1.27
C LEU A 24 -3.07 -12.62 -0.02
N VAL A 25 -3.84 -13.71 -0.03
CA VAL A 25 -4.02 -14.55 -1.21
C VAL A 25 -4.68 -13.76 -2.35
N HIS A 26 -5.77 -13.04 -2.06
CA HIS A 26 -6.51 -12.29 -3.07
C HIS A 26 -5.67 -11.15 -3.67
N LYS A 27 -4.95 -10.37 -2.85
CA LYS A 27 -4.07 -9.30 -3.34
C LYS A 27 -2.96 -9.86 -4.21
N ALA A 28 -2.28 -10.92 -3.77
CA ALA A 28 -1.23 -11.55 -4.57
C ALA A 28 -1.76 -12.06 -5.92
N GLN A 29 -2.92 -12.73 -5.95
CA GLN A 29 -3.54 -13.21 -7.19
C GLN A 29 -3.91 -12.07 -8.14
N ALA A 30 -4.46 -10.97 -7.64
CA ALA A 30 -4.82 -9.81 -8.43
C ALA A 30 -3.59 -9.18 -9.11
N HIS A 31 -2.50 -8.99 -8.35
CA HIS A 31 -1.25 -8.45 -8.90
C HIS A 31 -0.61 -9.41 -9.91
N VAL A 32 -0.50 -10.72 -9.61
CA VAL A 32 0.01 -11.70 -10.57
C VAL A 32 -0.78 -11.68 -11.88
N LYS A 33 -2.11 -11.65 -11.82
CA LYS A 33 -2.95 -11.57 -13.02
C LYS A 33 -2.67 -10.31 -13.83
N ARG A 34 -2.57 -9.16 -13.15
CA ARG A 34 -2.31 -7.86 -13.77
C ARG A 34 -0.94 -7.83 -14.44
N ASP A 35 0.08 -8.32 -13.76
CA ASP A 35 1.47 -8.17 -14.20
C ASP A 35 1.82 -9.20 -15.28
N ARG A 36 1.23 -10.41 -15.24
CA ARG A 36 1.27 -11.35 -16.38
C ARG A 36 0.63 -10.76 -17.64
N LYS A 37 -0.50 -10.04 -17.51
CA LYS A 37 -1.14 -9.35 -18.64
C LYS A 37 -0.23 -8.27 -19.23
N ARG A 38 0.66 -7.68 -18.44
CA ARG A 38 1.67 -6.70 -18.89
C ARG A 38 2.92 -7.35 -19.51
N GLY A 39 3.06 -8.68 -19.45
CA GLY A 39 4.20 -9.41 -20.03
C GLY A 39 5.16 -10.01 -19.00
N ASN A 40 4.89 -9.88 -17.69
CA ASN A 40 5.73 -10.49 -16.66
C ASN A 40 5.48 -12.01 -16.56
N ALA A 41 6.23 -12.78 -17.34
CA ALA A 41 6.15 -14.25 -17.34
C ALA A 41 6.62 -14.90 -16.03
N THR A 42 7.42 -14.19 -15.22
CA THR A 42 7.99 -14.70 -13.97
C THR A 42 7.16 -14.36 -12.73
N ALA A 43 6.01 -13.70 -12.90
CA ALA A 43 5.10 -13.41 -11.80
C ALA A 43 4.53 -14.71 -11.18
N ILE A 44 4.97 -14.99 -9.94
CA ILE A 44 4.62 -16.20 -9.18
C ILE A 44 3.86 -15.79 -7.91
N GLY A 45 2.68 -16.40 -7.69
CA GLY A 45 1.80 -16.05 -6.58
C GLY A 45 2.42 -16.25 -5.19
N GLU A 46 3.33 -17.22 -5.03
CA GLU A 46 4.05 -17.39 -3.77
C GLU A 46 5.05 -16.26 -3.50
N ALA A 47 5.82 -15.86 -4.51
CA ALA A 47 6.74 -14.72 -4.39
C ALA A 47 5.99 -13.44 -4.02
N TYR A 48 4.82 -13.21 -4.63
CA TYR A 48 4.00 -12.04 -4.35
C TYR A 48 3.42 -12.07 -2.93
N ARG A 49 2.95 -13.23 -2.43
CA ARG A 49 2.51 -13.35 -1.03
C ARG A 49 3.64 -13.06 -0.04
N ILE A 50 4.85 -13.55 -0.33
CA ILE A 50 6.03 -13.27 0.51
C ILE A 50 6.34 -11.78 0.52
N ALA A 51 6.41 -11.15 -0.66
CA ALA A 51 6.73 -9.73 -0.81
C ALA A 51 5.66 -8.83 -0.17
N ILE A 52 4.37 -9.12 -0.38
CA ILE A 52 3.27 -8.38 0.26
C ILE A 52 3.31 -8.56 1.78
N HIS A 53 3.52 -9.78 2.28
CA HIS A 53 3.61 -10.01 3.72
C HIS A 53 4.78 -9.25 4.36
N ALA A 54 5.94 -9.24 3.70
CA ALA A 54 7.09 -8.43 4.12
C ALA A 54 6.77 -6.93 4.11
N ALA A 55 6.08 -6.44 3.08
CA ALA A 55 5.63 -5.04 3.01
C ALA A 55 4.67 -4.68 4.15
N VAL A 56 3.75 -5.57 4.54
CA VAL A 56 2.89 -5.38 5.71
C VAL A 56 3.73 -5.29 6.99
N GLY A 57 4.72 -6.18 7.17
CA GLY A 57 5.62 -6.11 8.33
C GLY A 57 6.39 -4.79 8.40
N ALA A 58 6.90 -4.33 7.25
CA ALA A 58 7.66 -3.09 7.14
C ALA A 58 6.81 -1.83 7.31
N SER A 59 5.50 -1.90 7.08
CA SER A 59 4.62 -0.73 7.20
C SER A 59 4.31 -0.37 8.65
N ILE A 60 4.43 -1.32 9.58
CA ILE A 60 4.12 -1.14 11.01
C ILE A 60 2.72 -0.52 11.21
N GLY A 61 1.80 -0.86 10.30
CA GLY A 61 0.43 -0.39 10.32
C GLY A 61 0.19 0.98 9.67
N CYS A 62 1.21 1.65 9.13
CA CYS A 62 1.10 2.98 8.54
C CYS A 62 1.18 2.97 6.99
N ASP A 63 0.74 4.07 6.39
CA ASP A 63 0.90 4.38 4.99
C ASP A 63 2.37 4.66 4.65
N ALA A 64 2.91 3.98 3.64
CA ALA A 64 4.32 4.10 3.26
C ALA A 64 4.72 5.49 2.71
N TYR A 65 3.76 6.30 2.25
CA TYR A 65 4.01 7.60 1.60
C TYR A 65 3.61 8.78 2.48
N SER A 66 2.47 8.69 3.19
CA SER A 66 2.00 9.78 4.07
C SER A 66 2.41 9.58 5.53
N GLY A 67 2.74 8.36 5.95
CA GLY A 67 2.96 8.01 7.35
C GLY A 67 1.68 7.94 8.20
N GLU A 68 0.50 8.20 7.63
CA GLU A 68 -0.77 8.11 8.35
C GLU A 68 -1.04 6.66 8.81
N PRO A 69 -1.53 6.43 10.03
CA PRO A 69 -2.01 5.11 10.45
C PRO A 69 -3.12 4.62 9.53
N LEU A 70 -3.03 3.36 9.08
CA LEU A 70 -4.06 2.75 8.25
C LEU A 70 -5.15 2.12 9.11
N ASP A 71 -6.36 2.08 8.57
CA ASP A 71 -7.49 1.44 9.24
C ASP A 71 -7.61 -0.03 8.81
N TRP A 72 -6.91 -0.89 9.54
CA TRP A 72 -6.91 -2.32 9.29
C TRP A 72 -8.24 -3.01 9.63
N THR A 73 -9.19 -2.34 10.30
CA THR A 73 -10.52 -2.89 10.52
C THR A 73 -11.35 -2.97 9.23
N LEU A 74 -10.97 -2.19 8.21
CA LEU A 74 -11.58 -2.19 6.89
C LEU A 74 -11.14 -3.37 6.02
N LEU A 75 -10.23 -4.23 6.50
CA LEU A 75 -9.69 -5.33 5.70
C LEU A 75 -10.82 -6.28 5.27
N SER A 76 -10.99 -6.45 3.95
CA SER A 76 -12.04 -7.30 3.37
C SER A 76 -13.48 -6.85 3.64
N THR A 77 -13.71 -5.58 3.99
CA THR A 77 -15.08 -5.04 4.19
C THR A 77 -15.61 -4.23 3.00
N TYR A 78 -14.75 -3.89 2.02
CA TYR A 78 -15.19 -3.17 0.82
C TYR A 78 -16.13 -4.02 -0.04
N ASP A 79 -17.30 -3.46 -0.36
CA ASP A 79 -18.33 -4.08 -1.18
C ASP A 79 -18.53 -3.31 -2.50
N ASN A 80 -18.60 -4.05 -3.60
CA ASN A 80 -18.72 -3.45 -4.93
C ASN A 80 -20.16 -3.00 -5.27
N ALA A 81 -21.18 -3.65 -4.70
CA ALA A 81 -22.57 -3.25 -4.88
C ALA A 81 -22.84 -1.95 -4.12
N ASP A 82 -22.42 -1.86 -2.86
CA ASP A 82 -22.53 -0.63 -2.06
C ASP A 82 -21.71 0.50 -2.70
N SER A 83 -20.53 0.20 -3.25
CA SER A 83 -19.75 1.19 -4.00
C SER A 83 -20.46 1.68 -5.26
N ALA A 84 -21.24 0.84 -5.95
CA ALA A 84 -21.95 1.23 -7.16
C ALA A 84 -23.12 2.16 -6.84
N GLU A 85 -23.77 1.95 -5.70
CA GLU A 85 -24.88 2.78 -5.20
C GLU A 85 -24.39 4.08 -4.54
N GLY A 86 -23.45 3.99 -3.59
CA GLY A 86 -22.97 5.12 -2.79
C GLY A 86 -21.85 5.95 -3.43
N GLY A 87 -21.28 5.48 -4.54
CA GLY A 87 -20.36 6.24 -5.39
C GLY A 87 -19.16 6.86 -4.64
N ARG A 88 -18.98 8.18 -4.79
CA ARG A 88 -17.86 8.91 -4.18
C ARG A 88 -17.91 8.91 -2.65
N THR A 89 -19.11 9.05 -2.08
CA THR A 89 -19.30 9.11 -0.63
C THR A 89 -18.87 7.79 0.01
N TYR A 90 -19.32 6.67 -0.55
CA TYR A 90 -18.90 5.34 -0.08
C TYR A 90 -17.38 5.17 -0.10
N LYS A 91 -16.73 5.53 -1.21
CA LYS A 91 -15.27 5.38 -1.36
C LYS A 91 -14.49 6.25 -0.37
N HIS A 92 -15.04 7.36 0.09
CA HIS A 92 -14.38 8.23 1.05
C HIS A 92 -14.19 7.54 2.41
N ASP A 93 -15.14 6.71 2.83
CA ASP A 93 -15.06 5.97 4.10
C ASP A 93 -13.95 4.91 4.09
N PHE A 94 -13.45 4.56 2.90
CA PHE A 94 -12.32 3.64 2.71
C PHE A 94 -10.99 4.33 2.45
N ALA A 95 -10.88 5.65 2.70
CA ALA A 95 -9.67 6.41 2.42
C ALA A 95 -8.39 5.80 3.03
N LEU A 96 -8.50 5.25 4.25
CA LEU A 96 -7.42 4.61 5.00
C LEU A 96 -7.41 3.08 4.89
N LEU A 97 -8.21 2.47 4.00
CA LEU A 97 -8.19 1.03 3.77
C LEU A 97 -6.78 0.59 3.35
N PRO A 98 -6.13 -0.35 4.06
CA PRO A 98 -4.86 -0.90 3.65
C PRO A 98 -4.94 -1.57 2.27
N THR A 99 -4.12 -1.08 1.36
CA THR A 99 -3.95 -1.63 0.01
C THR A 99 -2.47 -1.84 -0.30
N VAL A 100 -2.22 -2.48 -1.44
CA VAL A 100 -0.89 -2.84 -1.92
C VAL A 100 -0.59 -1.98 -3.15
N ASP A 101 0.42 -1.12 -3.05
CA ASP A 101 1.01 -0.44 -4.21
C ASP A 101 2.15 -1.30 -4.76
N HIS A 102 2.22 -1.42 -6.08
CA HIS A 102 3.34 -2.07 -6.75
C HIS A 102 4.37 -1.02 -7.13
N VAL A 103 5.60 -1.18 -6.63
CA VAL A 103 6.70 -0.27 -6.98
C VAL A 103 7.18 -0.60 -8.39
N GLY A 104 7.24 0.40 -9.27
CA GLY A 104 7.65 0.23 -10.67
C GLY A 104 6.54 -0.26 -11.61
N ASP A 105 6.94 -0.76 -12.78
CA ASP A 105 6.04 -1.08 -13.89
C ASP A 105 5.36 -2.45 -13.80
N GLY A 106 5.80 -3.31 -12.88
CA GLY A 106 5.32 -4.68 -12.71
C GLY A 106 5.97 -5.70 -13.64
N LEU A 107 7.03 -5.34 -14.37
CA LEU A 107 7.80 -6.27 -15.20
C LEU A 107 8.99 -6.90 -14.47
N GLY A 108 9.40 -6.28 -13.37
CA GLY A 108 10.50 -6.73 -12.52
C GLY A 108 10.11 -7.71 -11.42
N PRO A 109 11.02 -7.90 -10.44
CA PRO A 109 10.73 -8.62 -9.21
C PRO A 109 9.54 -8.03 -8.45
N ALA A 110 8.93 -8.85 -7.60
CA ALA A 110 7.85 -8.43 -6.73
C ALA A 110 8.34 -7.42 -5.69
N ASP A 111 7.97 -6.15 -5.84
CA ASP A 111 8.25 -5.08 -4.89
C ASP A 111 6.99 -4.27 -4.60
N PHE A 112 6.67 -4.15 -3.31
CA PHE A 112 5.39 -3.64 -2.85
C PHE A 112 5.55 -2.70 -1.65
N LYS A 113 4.65 -1.74 -1.58
CA LYS A 113 4.42 -0.90 -0.40
C LYS A 113 2.98 -1.04 0.06
N ILE A 114 2.76 -0.88 1.37
CA ILE A 114 1.41 -0.78 1.93
C ILE A 114 1.08 0.69 2.10
N CYS A 115 -0.08 1.09 1.59
CA CYS A 115 -0.60 2.45 1.67
C CYS A 115 -2.12 2.41 1.81
N GLY A 116 -2.72 3.55 2.13
CA GLY A 116 -4.16 3.75 2.16
C GLY A 116 -4.70 3.87 0.75
N TRP A 117 -5.95 3.45 0.55
CA TRP A 117 -6.61 3.52 -0.75
C TRP A 117 -6.48 4.91 -1.36
N ARG A 118 -6.82 5.96 -0.61
CA ARG A 118 -6.81 7.35 -1.11
C ARG A 118 -5.45 7.75 -1.67
N VAL A 119 -4.37 7.41 -0.97
CA VAL A 119 -3.00 7.72 -1.40
C VAL A 119 -2.66 6.92 -2.66
N ASN A 120 -3.01 5.64 -2.71
CA ASN A 120 -2.79 4.80 -3.88
C ASN A 120 -3.56 5.29 -5.12
N ASP A 121 -4.80 5.74 -4.94
CA ASP A 121 -5.65 6.27 -6.01
C ASP A 121 -5.12 7.61 -6.53
N ALA A 122 -4.64 8.48 -5.63
CA ALA A 122 -4.02 9.75 -5.99
C ALA A 122 -2.65 9.59 -6.66
N LYS A 123 -1.82 8.65 -6.19
CA LYS A 123 -0.52 8.34 -6.78
C LYS A 123 -0.67 7.71 -8.16
N HIS A 124 -1.66 6.84 -8.33
CA HIS A 124 -1.95 6.14 -9.58
C HIS A 124 -0.70 5.47 -10.20
N ASP A 125 -0.33 5.87 -11.42
CA ASP A 125 0.80 5.35 -12.19
C ASP A 125 2.10 6.16 -11.98
N LEU A 126 2.06 7.22 -11.16
CA LEU A 126 3.23 8.03 -10.86
C LEU A 126 4.23 7.23 -10.00
N ASP A 127 5.51 7.42 -10.29
CA ASP A 127 6.56 7.05 -9.33
C ASP A 127 6.59 8.03 -8.15
N VAL A 128 7.35 7.70 -7.11
CA VAL A 128 7.39 8.53 -5.89
C VAL A 128 7.90 9.95 -6.17
N PRO A 129 9.01 10.17 -6.91
CA PRO A 129 9.44 11.52 -7.26
C PRO A 129 8.37 12.34 -8.00
N ALA A 130 7.69 11.76 -8.98
CA ALA A 130 6.64 12.45 -9.73
C ALA A 130 5.41 12.76 -8.86
N PHE A 131 5.00 11.81 -8.00
CA PHE A 131 3.90 12.04 -7.06
C PHE A 131 4.22 13.18 -6.07
N LEU A 132 5.43 13.20 -5.51
CA LEU A 132 5.87 14.29 -4.63
C LEU A 132 5.94 15.64 -5.35
N ALA A 133 6.32 15.65 -6.63
CA ALA A 133 6.31 16.86 -7.46
C ALA A 133 4.88 17.41 -7.65
N VAL A 134 3.89 16.53 -7.88
CA VAL A 134 2.48 16.92 -7.94
C VAL A 134 2.01 17.49 -6.61
N CYS A 135 2.30 16.82 -5.48
CA CYS A 135 1.94 17.32 -4.16
C CYS A 135 2.55 18.70 -3.87
N ARG A 136 3.83 18.89 -4.20
CA ARG A 136 4.52 20.18 -4.09
C ARG A 136 3.85 21.26 -4.92
N ALA A 137 3.59 20.99 -6.20
CA ALA A 137 2.99 21.97 -7.11
C ALA A 137 1.61 22.44 -6.63
N VAL A 138 0.78 21.52 -6.13
CA VAL A 138 -0.54 21.86 -5.55
C VAL A 138 -0.38 22.76 -4.32
N LEU A 139 0.51 22.40 -3.38
CA LEU A 139 0.75 23.18 -2.18
C LEU A 139 1.27 24.59 -2.50
N GLU A 140 2.26 24.70 -3.38
CA GLU A 140 2.85 25.97 -3.78
C GLU A 140 1.84 26.86 -4.53
N HIS A 141 0.98 26.28 -5.39
CA HIS A 141 -0.10 27.02 -6.05
C HIS A 141 -1.10 27.62 -5.05
N HIS A 142 -1.33 26.94 -3.92
CA HIS A 142 -2.20 27.42 -2.84
C HIS A 142 -1.47 28.25 -1.77
N GLY A 143 -0.26 28.73 -2.06
CA GLY A 143 0.47 29.67 -1.21
C GLY A 143 1.23 29.04 -0.04
N PHE A 144 1.33 27.71 0.01
CA PHE A 144 2.16 27.03 0.99
C PHE A 144 3.63 27.02 0.55
N THR A 145 4.55 27.05 1.52
CA THR A 145 5.98 26.82 1.25
C THR A 145 6.34 25.40 1.66
N VAL A 146 6.88 24.61 0.73
CA VAL A 146 7.28 23.22 0.99
C VAL A 146 8.79 23.14 1.10
N VAL A 147 9.30 23.01 2.33
CA VAL A 147 10.73 22.86 2.62
C VAL A 147 11.01 21.41 2.97
N ALA A 148 11.93 20.76 2.24
CA ALA A 148 12.39 19.44 2.63
C ALA A 148 13.16 19.55 3.95
N PRO A 149 13.01 18.60 4.90
CA PRO A 149 13.83 18.61 6.10
C PRO A 149 15.30 18.57 5.71
N THR A 150 16.11 19.46 6.28
CA THR A 150 17.57 19.33 6.17
C THR A 150 17.97 18.02 6.84
N VAL A 151 18.44 17.06 6.04
CA VAL A 151 19.03 15.84 6.58
C VAL A 151 20.28 16.27 7.36
N ASN A 152 20.20 16.28 8.69
CA ASN A 152 21.40 16.29 9.50
C ASN A 152 22.02 14.89 9.36
N PRO A 153 23.21 14.73 8.78
CA PRO A 153 23.89 13.44 8.82
C PRO A 153 24.18 13.13 10.29
N LEU A 154 23.44 12.20 10.86
CA LEU A 154 23.73 11.65 12.18
C LEU A 154 25.04 10.87 12.10
N GLY A 155 26.06 11.36 12.83
CA GLY A 155 27.08 10.52 13.45
C GLY A 155 28.29 10.13 12.60
N SER A 156 29.20 11.07 12.35
CA SER A 156 30.63 10.73 12.39
C SER A 156 31.12 10.89 13.84
N GLU A 157 30.87 9.88 14.67
CA GLU A 157 31.62 9.73 15.92
C GLU A 157 32.75 8.72 15.67
N ALA A 158 33.97 9.22 15.80
CA ALA A 158 35.19 8.44 15.98
C ALA A 158 35.51 8.38 17.48
#